data_AF-A0A2G9T6R3-F1
#
_entry.id   AF-A0A2G9T6R3-F1
#
_cell.length_a   1.000
_cell.length_b   1.000
_cell.length_c   1.000
_cell.angle_alpha   90.00
_cell.angle_beta   90.00
_cell.angle_gamma   90.00
#
_symmetry.space_group_name_H-M   'P 1'
#
loop_
_entity.id
_entity.type
_entity.pdbx_description
1 polymer ?
#
loop_
_entity_poly.entity_id
_entity_poly.type
_entity_poly.pdbx_seq_one_letter_code
_entity_poly.pdbx_strand_id
1 'polypeptide(L)'
;MPLTVVTYKDLYGWTMDEIVAKIGKKNNCTFCGVFRRQALDRGAHKIGASKLVTGHNADDMAETVLMNILRGDVARLQRCTSALTGEEGELPRAKPLKKDIVMYARLNKLDYFYTECIYAPDSYRAYSRTFIKDLERLRPESILALIKSGESVVVKAEVAMPTLINCTRCGYICSQSICKACLLLEGLNTGCTDLGIKRKTKKIAIVEEEDPKTGCSGGCDCDDNVTTSF
;
A
#
# COMPACT_ATOMS: atom_id res chain seq x y z
N MET A 1 16.54 2.54 26.34
CA MET A 1 15.06 2.60 26.24
C MET A 1 14.50 1.20 26.45
N PRO A 2 13.31 1.02 27.05
CA PRO A 2 12.69 -0.30 27.19
C PRO A 2 12.41 -0.90 25.81
N LEU A 3 12.69 -2.21 25.67
CA LEU A 3 12.50 -2.96 24.43
C LEU A 3 11.55 -4.13 24.70
N THR A 4 10.46 -4.21 23.95
CA THR A 4 9.56 -5.37 23.96
C THR A 4 9.70 -6.11 22.63
N VAL A 5 10.04 -7.39 22.70
CA VAL A 5 10.17 -8.25 21.52
C VAL A 5 8.90 -9.07 21.36
N VAL A 6 8.37 -9.08 20.13
CA VAL A 6 7.26 -9.95 19.72
C VAL A 6 7.72 -10.77 18.52
N THR A 7 7.65 -12.09 18.62
CA THR A 7 8.11 -12.99 17.56
C THR A 7 6.94 -13.54 16.76
N TYR A 8 7.16 -13.86 15.48
CA TYR A 8 6.13 -14.52 14.69
C TYR A 8 5.84 -15.93 15.20
N LYS A 9 6.84 -16.59 15.78
CA LYS A 9 6.68 -17.92 16.36
C LYS A 9 5.66 -17.91 17.49
N ASP A 10 5.75 -16.93 18.39
CA ASP A 10 4.82 -16.81 19.52
C ASP A 10 3.42 -16.36 19.07
N LEU A 11 3.35 -15.47 18.08
CA LEU A 11 2.07 -14.88 17.64
C LEU A 11 1.26 -15.78 16.69
N TYR A 12 1.95 -16.59 15.91
CA TYR A 12 1.37 -17.32 14.77
C TYR A 12 1.76 -18.80 14.72
N GLY A 13 2.74 -19.26 15.51
CA GLY A 13 3.28 -20.62 15.42
C GLY A 13 4.26 -20.84 14.26
N TRP A 14 4.50 -19.80 13.45
CA TRP A 14 5.32 -19.84 12.24
C TRP A 14 6.46 -18.82 12.29
N THR A 15 7.66 -19.19 11.89
CA THR A 15 8.72 -18.24 11.53
C THR A 15 8.58 -17.80 10.07
N MET A 16 9.24 -16.70 9.70
CA MET A 16 9.26 -16.30 8.28
C MET A 16 9.96 -17.33 7.40
N ASP A 17 11.00 -18.00 7.89
CA ASP A 17 11.73 -19.00 7.13
C ASP A 17 10.87 -20.26 6.91
N GLU A 18 10.11 -20.70 7.92
CA GLU A 18 9.14 -21.79 7.78
C GLU A 18 8.04 -21.44 6.76
N ILE A 19 7.57 -20.19 6.77
CA ILE A 19 6.58 -19.70 5.78
C ILE A 19 7.16 -19.76 4.37
N VAL A 20 8.37 -19.25 4.16
CA VAL A 20 9.02 -19.25 2.83
C VAL A 20 9.31 -20.67 2.37
N ALA A 21 9.72 -21.58 3.27
CA ALA A 21 9.90 -22.99 2.93
C ALA A 21 8.61 -23.64 2.44
N LYS A 22 7.45 -23.22 2.98
CA LYS A 22 6.13 -23.76 2.61
C LYS A 22 5.53 -23.16 1.34
N ILE A 23 5.62 -21.84 1.17
CA ILE A 23 4.96 -21.13 0.04
C ILE A 23 5.91 -20.87 -1.15
N GLY A 24 7.21 -21.03 -0.95
CA GLY A 24 8.26 -20.60 -1.86
C GLY A 24 8.57 -19.10 -1.77
N LYS A 25 9.35 -18.59 -2.74
CA LYS A 25 9.77 -17.18 -2.76
C LYS A 25 8.70 -16.20 -3.24
N LYS A 26 7.62 -16.71 -3.85
CA LYS A 26 6.53 -15.86 -4.34
C LYS A 26 5.62 -15.44 -3.18
N ASN A 27 5.15 -14.19 -3.19
CA ASN A 27 4.18 -13.64 -2.22
C ASN A 27 4.63 -13.61 -0.75
N ASN A 28 5.86 -13.97 -0.40
CA ASN A 28 6.39 -13.91 0.97
C ASN A 28 6.30 -12.51 1.60
N CYS A 29 6.50 -11.45 0.82
CA CYS A 29 6.34 -10.06 1.26
C CYS A 29 4.89 -9.75 1.67
N THR A 30 3.90 -10.43 1.08
CA THR A 30 2.49 -10.30 1.47
C THR A 30 2.27 -10.87 2.87
N PHE A 31 2.78 -12.08 3.16
CA PHE A 31 2.72 -12.67 4.49
C PHE A 31 3.46 -11.82 5.51
N CYS A 32 4.73 -11.49 5.22
CA CYS A 32 5.56 -10.68 6.09
C CYS A 32 4.89 -9.33 6.40
N GLY A 33 4.39 -8.61 5.39
CA GLY A 33 3.78 -7.30 5.58
C GLY A 33 2.42 -7.33 6.30
N VAL A 34 1.64 -8.39 6.14
CA VAL A 34 0.37 -8.57 6.87
C VAL A 34 0.63 -8.92 8.33
N PHE A 35 1.49 -9.91 8.59
CA PHE A 35 1.85 -10.34 9.95
C PHE A 35 2.61 -9.25 10.70
N ARG A 36 3.52 -8.51 10.06
CA ARG A 36 4.26 -7.41 10.70
C ARG A 36 3.32 -6.34 11.24
N ARG A 37 2.32 -5.94 10.44
CA ARG A 37 1.36 -4.91 10.85
C ARG A 37 0.54 -5.34 12.06
N GLN A 38 0.03 -6.56 12.04
CA GLN A 38 -0.74 -7.10 13.16
C GLN A 38 0.13 -7.37 14.40
N ALA A 39 1.38 -7.80 14.22
CA ALA A 39 2.34 -7.96 15.32
C ALA A 39 2.64 -6.62 16.01
N LEU A 40 2.79 -5.53 15.24
CA LEU A 40 2.95 -4.18 15.80
C LEU A 40 1.70 -3.75 16.59
N ASP A 41 0.49 -4.02 16.08
CA ASP A 41 -0.75 -3.69 16.78
C ASP A 41 -0.88 -4.47 18.10
N ARG A 42 -0.62 -5.78 18.05
CA ARG A 42 -0.59 -6.66 19.25
C ARG A 42 0.46 -6.21 20.26
N GLY A 43 1.66 -5.87 19.77
CA GLY A 43 2.75 -5.39 20.61
C GLY A 43 2.41 -4.06 21.29
N ALA A 44 1.80 -3.13 20.56
CA ALA A 44 1.34 -1.85 21.10
C ALA A 44 0.27 -2.04 22.18
N HIS A 45 -0.71 -2.91 21.96
CA HIS A 45 -1.73 -3.22 22.97
C HIS A 45 -1.12 -3.86 24.23
N LYS A 46 -0.16 -4.79 24.06
CA LYS A 46 0.52 -5.46 25.19
C LYS A 46 1.25 -4.49 26.12
N ILE A 47 1.79 -3.39 25.58
CA ILE A 47 2.49 -2.37 26.36
C ILE A 47 1.61 -1.17 26.74
N GLY A 48 0.32 -1.19 26.38
CA GLY A 48 -0.61 -0.08 26.63
C GLY A 48 -0.27 1.20 25.86
N ALA A 49 0.30 1.09 24.66
CA ALA A 49 0.65 2.26 23.85
C ALA A 49 -0.59 2.93 23.24
N SER A 50 -0.63 4.26 23.24
CA SER A 50 -1.72 5.07 22.68
C SER A 50 -1.48 5.49 21.23
N LYS A 51 -0.25 5.34 20.71
CA LYS A 51 0.11 5.72 19.34
C LYS A 51 1.27 4.88 18.84
N LEU A 52 1.24 4.53 17.56
CA LEU A 52 2.31 3.78 16.90
C LEU A 52 3.08 4.68 15.93
N VAL A 53 4.37 4.89 16.20
CA VAL A 53 5.26 5.69 15.33
C VAL A 53 6.11 4.75 14.49
N THR A 54 6.17 4.99 13.18
CA THR A 54 6.95 4.15 12.25
C THR A 54 7.96 4.98 11.48
N GLY A 55 9.11 4.37 11.15
CA GLY A 55 10.22 5.03 10.47
C GLY A 55 10.05 5.23 8.96
N HIS A 56 8.82 5.33 8.44
CA HIS A 56 8.62 5.59 7.01
C HIS A 56 9.12 7.00 6.67
N ASN A 57 9.92 7.12 5.61
CA ASN A 57 10.53 8.36 5.16
C ASN A 57 9.80 8.97 3.93
N ALA A 58 10.38 10.02 3.33
CA ALA A 58 9.84 10.65 2.13
C ALA A 58 9.85 9.69 0.91
N ASP A 59 10.89 8.88 0.73
CA ASP A 59 10.96 7.87 -0.33
C ASP A 59 9.80 6.86 -0.22
N ASP A 60 9.55 6.33 0.98
CA ASP A 60 8.48 5.36 1.21
C ASP A 60 7.09 5.93 0.89
N MET A 61 6.88 7.22 1.18
CA MET A 61 5.65 7.93 0.83
C MET A 61 5.52 8.09 -0.68
N ALA A 62 6.57 8.57 -1.35
CA ALA A 62 6.62 8.72 -2.81
C ALA A 62 6.36 7.38 -3.53
N GLU A 63 7.02 6.30 -3.09
CA GLU A 63 6.76 4.94 -3.57
C GLU A 63 5.29 4.56 -3.40
N THR A 64 4.70 4.85 -2.23
CA THR A 64 3.30 4.53 -1.95
C THR A 64 2.34 5.31 -2.85
N VAL A 65 2.61 6.59 -3.12
CA VAL A 65 1.83 7.42 -4.04
C VAL A 65 1.87 6.81 -5.44
N LEU A 66 3.07 6.57 -6.00
CA LEU A 66 3.23 5.99 -7.33
C LEU A 66 2.54 4.62 -7.43
N MET A 67 2.76 3.75 -6.45
CA MET A 67 2.16 2.41 -6.42
C MET A 67 0.63 2.46 -6.40
N ASN A 68 0.01 3.45 -5.75
CA ASN A 68 -1.45 3.59 -5.70
C ASN A 68 -2.00 4.17 -7.01
N ILE A 69 -1.28 5.10 -7.65
CA ILE A 69 -1.61 5.61 -8.98
C ILE A 69 -1.61 4.46 -10.00
N LEU A 70 -0.52 3.69 -10.07
CA LEU A 70 -0.38 2.58 -11.02
C LEU A 70 -1.40 1.46 -10.81
N ARG A 71 -1.97 1.33 -9.60
CA ARG A 71 -3.02 0.36 -9.29
C ARG A 71 -4.44 0.89 -9.49
N GLY A 72 -4.60 2.19 -9.72
CA GLY A 72 -5.91 2.85 -9.70
C GLY A 72 -6.60 2.77 -8.32
N ASP A 73 -5.85 2.67 -7.22
CA ASP A 73 -6.41 2.57 -5.86
C ASP A 73 -6.68 3.96 -5.27
N VAL A 74 -7.72 4.59 -5.78
CA VAL A 74 -8.07 5.98 -5.49
C VAL A 74 -8.38 6.20 -4.00
N ALA A 75 -9.07 5.24 -3.36
CA ALA A 75 -9.40 5.30 -1.93
C ALA A 75 -8.17 5.30 -1.01
N ARG A 76 -7.05 4.71 -1.44
CA ARG A 76 -5.78 4.76 -0.70
C ARG A 76 -4.97 5.98 -1.02
N LEU A 77 -5.03 6.46 -2.26
CA LEU A 77 -4.29 7.64 -2.70
C LEU A 77 -4.61 8.86 -1.83
N GLN A 78 -5.89 9.09 -1.53
CA GLN A 78 -6.35 10.22 -0.70
C GLN A 78 -5.74 10.26 0.72
N ARG A 79 -5.39 9.10 1.30
CA ARG A 79 -4.91 9.01 2.69
C ARG A 79 -3.42 8.70 2.80
N CYS A 80 -2.77 8.33 1.71
CA CYS A 80 -1.42 7.76 1.78
C CYS A 80 -0.33 8.80 2.13
N THR A 81 -0.59 10.08 1.86
CA THR A 81 0.29 11.22 2.16
C THR A 81 0.09 11.80 3.55
N SER A 82 -0.97 11.42 4.27
CA SER A 82 -1.21 11.91 5.63
C SER A 82 -0.15 11.39 6.59
N ALA A 83 0.44 12.31 7.36
CA ALA A 83 1.42 11.99 8.40
C ALA A 83 0.79 11.26 9.58
N LEU A 84 -0.50 11.47 9.83
CA LEU A 84 -1.30 10.83 10.85
C LEU A 84 -2.42 10.02 10.18
N THR A 85 -2.57 8.77 10.60
CA THR A 85 -3.59 7.86 10.05
C THR A 85 -4.30 7.13 11.18
N GLY A 86 -5.61 6.94 11.04
CA GLY A 86 -6.41 6.21 12.02
C GLY A 86 -6.67 6.99 13.31
N GLU A 87 -6.88 8.30 13.23
CA GLU A 87 -7.19 9.16 14.39
C GLU A 87 -8.49 8.77 15.07
N GLU A 88 -9.46 8.25 14.32
CA GLU A 88 -10.73 7.70 14.85
C GLU A 88 -10.59 6.25 15.36
N GLY A 89 -9.40 5.65 15.22
CA GLY A 89 -9.14 4.27 15.62
C GLY A 89 -8.50 4.16 17.00
N GLU A 90 -8.48 2.93 17.53
CA GLU A 90 -7.92 2.62 18.86
C GLU A 90 -6.39 2.85 18.95
N LEU A 91 -5.68 2.78 17.82
CA LEU A 91 -4.23 2.96 17.75
C LEU A 91 -3.83 3.82 16.53
N PRO A 92 -3.83 5.16 16.66
CA PRO A 92 -3.38 6.05 15.60
C PRO A 92 -1.91 5.80 15.22
N ARG A 93 -1.59 5.95 13.95
CA ARG A 93 -0.24 5.75 13.40
C ARG A 93 0.35 7.04 12.88
N ALA A 94 1.62 7.29 13.20
CA ALA A 94 2.37 8.47 12.79
C ALA A 94 3.63 8.12 11.98
N LYS A 95 3.97 8.99 11.02
CA LYS A 95 5.16 8.92 10.17
C LYS A 95 5.90 10.26 10.17
N PRO A 96 6.77 10.52 11.17
CA PRO A 96 7.36 11.83 11.37
C PRO A 96 8.55 12.13 10.44
N LEU A 97 9.11 11.13 9.77
CA LEU A 97 10.37 11.27 9.03
C LEU A 97 10.09 11.74 7.59
N LYS A 98 10.49 12.97 7.27
CA LYS A 98 10.43 13.54 5.90
C LYS A 98 11.79 13.98 5.35
N LYS A 99 12.86 13.88 6.16
CA LYS A 99 14.23 14.31 5.82
C LYS A 99 15.13 13.10 5.60
N ASP A 100 16.34 13.33 5.09
CA ASP A 100 17.36 12.29 4.92
C ASP A 100 17.75 11.68 6.27
N ILE A 101 17.28 10.45 6.48
CA ILE A 101 17.49 9.68 7.71
C ILE A 101 18.88 9.07 7.77
N VAL A 102 19.51 8.79 6.61
CA VAL A 102 20.82 8.13 6.53
C VAL A 102 21.91 9.11 6.90
N MET A 103 21.84 10.33 6.37
CA MET A 103 22.76 11.40 6.74
C MET A 103 22.67 11.72 8.24
N TYR A 104 21.45 11.80 8.77
CA TYR A 104 21.23 12.02 10.19
C TYR A 104 21.83 10.89 11.05
N ALA A 105 21.59 9.63 10.70
CA ALA A 105 22.11 8.48 11.43
C ALA A 105 23.66 8.45 11.44
N ARG A 106 24.29 8.76 10.30
CA ARG A 106 25.76 8.83 10.18
C ARG A 106 26.38 9.94 11.03
N LEU A 107 25.82 11.15 10.97
CA LEU A 107 26.30 12.29 11.76
C LEU A 107 26.20 12.02 13.26
N ASN A 108 25.14 11.35 13.69
CA ASN A 108 24.90 11.01 15.09
C ASN A 108 25.52 9.66 15.51
N LYS A 109 26.23 8.96 14.61
CA LYS A 109 26.84 7.65 14.85
C LYS A 109 25.86 6.64 15.46
N LEU A 110 24.64 6.61 14.94
CA LEU A 110 23.62 5.66 15.38
C LEU A 110 23.95 4.28 14.82
N ASP A 111 23.84 3.25 15.65
CA ASP A 111 23.92 1.86 15.20
C ASP A 111 22.60 1.49 14.49
N TYR A 112 22.70 1.11 13.22
CA TYR A 112 21.57 0.65 12.44
C TYR A 112 21.95 -0.47 11.48
N PHE A 113 20.96 -1.31 11.18
CA PHE A 113 21.10 -2.39 10.21
C PHE A 113 20.86 -1.86 8.79
N TYR A 114 21.83 -2.04 7.90
CA TYR A 114 21.76 -1.58 6.51
C TYR A 114 21.60 -2.71 5.49
N THR A 115 21.64 -3.97 5.91
CA THR A 115 21.44 -5.09 4.99
C THR A 115 19.97 -5.19 4.61
N GLU A 116 19.70 -5.16 3.31
CA GLU A 116 18.35 -5.32 2.80
C GLU A 116 17.87 -6.77 2.94
N CYS A 117 16.55 -6.95 2.99
CA CYS A 117 15.96 -8.28 2.96
C CYS A 117 16.22 -8.95 1.61
N ILE A 118 16.69 -10.20 1.62
CA ILE A 118 16.99 -11.00 0.42
C ILE A 118 15.79 -11.19 -0.52
N TYR A 119 14.57 -10.98 -0.03
CA TYR A 119 13.33 -11.08 -0.79
C TYR A 119 12.75 -9.73 -1.24
N ALA A 120 13.33 -8.62 -0.77
CA ALA A 120 12.85 -7.28 -1.13
C ALA A 120 12.96 -6.96 -2.63
N PRO A 121 14.03 -7.36 -3.36
CA PRO A 121 14.19 -7.02 -4.79
C PRO A 121 13.06 -7.53 -5.68
N ASP A 122 12.50 -8.69 -5.37
CA ASP A 122 11.40 -9.30 -6.15
C ASP A 122 10.03 -8.67 -5.87
N SER A 123 9.97 -7.66 -4.99
CA SER A 123 8.70 -7.03 -4.60
C SER A 123 8.27 -5.96 -5.58
N TYR A 124 6.95 -5.79 -5.75
CA TYR A 124 6.37 -4.70 -6.56
C TYR A 124 6.89 -3.32 -6.13
N ARG A 125 7.17 -3.13 -4.84
CA ARG A 125 7.71 -1.88 -4.30
C ARG A 125 9.15 -1.63 -4.75
N ALA A 126 9.98 -2.65 -4.91
CA ALA A 126 11.35 -2.48 -5.37
C ALA A 126 11.43 -1.92 -6.80
N TYR A 127 10.52 -2.33 -7.69
CA TYR A 127 10.38 -1.72 -9.01
C TYR A 127 9.98 -0.24 -8.92
N SER A 128 9.01 0.10 -8.07
CA SER A 128 8.61 1.50 -7.85
C SER A 128 9.75 2.35 -7.28
N ARG A 129 10.52 1.80 -6.33
CA ARG A 129 11.70 2.47 -5.76
C ARG A 129 12.74 2.76 -6.84
N THR A 130 13.09 1.75 -7.64
CA THR A 130 14.09 1.87 -8.70
C THR A 130 13.68 2.97 -9.69
N PHE A 131 12.44 2.94 -10.15
CA PHE A 131 11.91 3.96 -11.06
C PHE A 131 11.94 5.37 -10.47
N ILE A 132 11.53 5.56 -9.21
CA ILE A 132 11.58 6.87 -8.55
C ILE A 132 13.03 7.35 -8.41
N LYS A 133 13.97 6.46 -8.13
CA LYS A 133 15.40 6.81 -8.04
C LYS A 133 15.99 7.19 -9.39
N ASP A 134 15.56 6.57 -10.47
CA ASP A 134 15.94 6.98 -11.82
C ASP A 134 15.37 8.36 -12.17
N LEU A 135 14.14 8.67 -11.76
CA LEU A 135 13.58 10.02 -11.90
C LEU A 135 14.31 11.06 -11.04
N GLU A 136 14.68 10.70 -9.81
CA GLU A 136 15.41 11.60 -8.90
C GLU A 136 16.79 11.99 -9.46
N ARG A 137 17.47 11.06 -10.14
CA ARG A 137 18.74 11.32 -10.83
C ARG A 137 18.62 12.38 -11.92
N LEU A 138 17.48 12.42 -12.62
CA LEU A 138 17.21 13.42 -13.65
C LEU A 138 16.69 14.73 -13.06
N ARG A 139 15.86 14.64 -12.02
CA ARG A 139 15.24 15.77 -11.34
C ARG A 139 15.18 15.52 -9.82
N PRO A 140 16.04 16.18 -9.02
CA PRO A 140 16.13 15.96 -7.58
C PRO A 140 14.82 16.18 -6.83
N GLU A 141 13.93 17.04 -7.34
CA GLU A 141 12.65 17.31 -6.69
C GLU A 141 11.60 16.21 -6.91
N SER A 142 11.89 15.15 -7.67
CA SER A 142 10.91 14.12 -8.07
C SER A 142 10.16 13.50 -6.89
N ILE A 143 10.85 13.22 -5.78
CA ILE A 143 10.23 12.65 -4.56
C ILE A 143 9.21 13.62 -3.97
N LEU A 144 9.62 14.87 -3.74
CA LEU A 144 8.77 15.89 -3.12
C LEU A 144 7.62 16.29 -4.06
N ALA A 145 7.89 16.39 -5.36
CA ALA A 145 6.90 16.68 -6.38
C ALA A 145 5.82 15.58 -6.42
N LEU A 146 6.22 14.31 -6.31
CA LEU A 146 5.28 13.19 -6.27
C LEU A 146 4.44 13.18 -4.99
N ILE A 147 5.02 13.47 -3.83
CA ILE A 147 4.28 13.62 -2.57
C ILE A 147 3.27 14.76 -2.70
N LYS A 148 3.71 15.94 -3.17
CA LYS A 148 2.86 17.11 -3.38
C LYS A 148 1.73 16.81 -4.37
N SER A 149 2.03 16.06 -5.43
CA SER A 149 1.02 15.59 -6.37
C SER A 149 -0.02 14.73 -5.65
N GLY A 150 0.40 13.74 -4.85
CA GLY A 150 -0.50 12.92 -4.04
C GLY A 150 -1.33 13.71 -3.02
N GLU A 151 -0.77 14.75 -2.41
CA GLU A 151 -1.48 15.68 -1.51
C GLU A 151 -2.51 16.54 -2.27
N SER A 152 -2.26 16.84 -3.54
CA SER A 152 -3.13 17.66 -4.39
C SER A 152 -4.24 16.87 -5.08
N VAL A 153 -4.20 15.53 -5.05
CA VAL A 153 -5.26 14.70 -5.62
C VAL A 153 -6.51 14.79 -4.75
N VAL A 154 -7.48 15.57 -5.22
CA VAL A 154 -8.83 15.61 -4.65
C VAL A 154 -9.69 14.60 -5.37
N VAL A 155 -10.31 13.70 -4.62
CA VAL A 155 -11.23 12.71 -5.16
C VAL A 155 -12.66 13.10 -4.79
N LYS A 156 -13.61 12.89 -5.72
CA LYS A 156 -15.05 13.08 -5.45
C LYS A 156 -15.47 12.34 -4.16
N ALA A 157 -16.34 12.95 -3.37
CA ALA A 157 -16.78 12.43 -2.07
C ALA A 157 -17.47 11.06 -2.11
N GLU A 158 -17.87 10.61 -3.30
CA GLU A 158 -18.63 9.37 -3.55
C GLU A 158 -17.78 8.08 -3.56
N VAL A 159 -16.48 8.15 -3.25
CA VAL A 159 -15.66 6.95 -3.17
C VAL A 159 -16.09 6.10 -1.98
N ALA A 160 -16.67 4.94 -2.28
CA ALA A 160 -17.05 3.95 -1.28
C ALA A 160 -15.82 3.52 -0.46
N MET A 161 -15.76 4.01 0.78
CA MET A 161 -14.76 3.59 1.75
C MET A 161 -15.16 2.24 2.34
N PRO A 162 -14.21 1.31 2.53
CA PRO A 162 -14.52 0.05 3.18
C PRO A 162 -14.93 0.32 4.63
N THR A 163 -16.08 -0.22 5.02
CA THR A 163 -16.53 -0.19 6.41
C THR A 163 -15.58 -1.01 7.29
N LEU A 164 -15.22 -0.43 8.44
CA LEU A 164 -14.36 -1.09 9.42
C LEU A 164 -15.23 -1.91 10.36
N ILE A 165 -14.87 -3.18 10.53
CA ILE A 165 -15.52 -4.14 11.43
C ILE A 165 -14.44 -4.94 12.19
N ASN A 166 -14.83 -5.61 13.26
CA ASN A 166 -13.91 -6.44 14.01
C ASN A 166 -13.89 -7.87 13.45
N CYS A 167 -12.69 -8.44 13.34
CA CYS A 167 -12.53 -9.81 12.87
C CYS A 167 -13.18 -10.79 13.85
N THR A 168 -14.04 -11.68 13.34
CA THR A 168 -14.73 -12.68 14.17
C THR A 168 -13.78 -13.69 14.83
N ARG A 169 -12.57 -13.88 14.29
CA ARG A 169 -11.57 -14.83 14.82
C ARG A 169 -10.60 -14.22 15.82
N CYS A 170 -10.14 -13.00 15.60
CA CYS A 170 -9.08 -12.40 16.42
C CYS A 170 -9.46 -11.06 17.07
N GLY A 171 -10.66 -10.53 16.82
CA GLY A 171 -11.14 -9.28 17.39
C GLY A 171 -10.56 -8.00 16.77
N TYR A 172 -9.45 -8.08 16.02
CA TYR A 172 -8.80 -6.90 15.44
C TYR A 172 -9.60 -6.28 14.29
N ILE A 173 -9.47 -4.96 14.14
CA ILE A 173 -10.10 -4.15 13.10
C ILE A 173 -9.68 -4.63 11.71
N CYS A 174 -10.66 -4.82 10.83
CA CYS A 174 -10.48 -5.19 9.43
C CYS A 174 -11.69 -4.75 8.60
N SER A 175 -11.64 -4.99 7.28
CA SER A 175 -12.72 -4.62 6.35
C SER A 175 -13.55 -5.81 5.87
N GLN A 176 -13.40 -6.97 6.50
CA GLN A 176 -14.02 -8.24 6.12
C GLN A 176 -14.34 -9.03 7.41
N SER A 177 -15.22 -10.02 7.35
CA SER A 177 -15.58 -10.81 8.55
C SER A 177 -14.35 -11.50 9.18
N ILE A 178 -13.44 -11.99 8.34
CA ILE A 178 -12.16 -12.57 8.76
C ILE A 178 -11.02 -11.70 8.23
N CYS A 179 -10.13 -11.26 9.12
CA CYS A 179 -9.01 -10.43 8.72
C CYS A 179 -8.02 -11.20 7.84
N LYS A 180 -7.22 -10.43 7.09
CA LYS A 180 -6.24 -10.99 6.16
C LYS A 180 -5.22 -11.91 6.83
N ALA A 181 -4.79 -11.56 8.05
CA ALA A 181 -3.83 -12.36 8.79
C ALA A 181 -4.40 -13.74 9.14
N CYS A 182 -5.64 -13.80 9.63
CA CYS A 182 -6.30 -15.05 9.98
C CYS A 182 -6.52 -15.95 8.74
N LEU A 183 -6.85 -15.36 7.58
CA LEU A 183 -6.97 -16.11 6.32
C LEU A 183 -5.63 -16.69 5.87
N LEU A 184 -4.56 -15.87 5.90
CA LEU A 184 -3.22 -16.34 5.52
C LEU A 184 -2.72 -17.44 6.47
N LEU A 185 -2.97 -17.29 7.78
CA LEU A 185 -2.59 -18.29 8.78
C LEU A 185 -3.35 -19.61 8.60
N GLU A 186 -4.65 -19.55 8.29
CA GLU A 186 -5.43 -20.73 7.94
C GLU A 186 -4.90 -21.41 6.68
N GLY A 187 -4.56 -20.64 5.64
CA GLY A 187 -3.93 -21.18 4.44
C GLY A 187 -2.61 -21.89 4.73
N LEU A 188 -1.81 -21.36 5.66
CA LEU A 188 -0.58 -22.02 6.12
C LEU A 188 -0.88 -23.31 6.90
N ASN A 189 -1.87 -23.32 7.79
CA ASN A 189 -2.16 -24.50 8.60
C ASN A 189 -2.85 -25.62 7.81
N THR A 190 -3.65 -25.28 6.80
CA THR A 190 -4.39 -26.24 5.96
C THR A 190 -3.63 -26.70 4.71
N GLY A 191 -2.52 -26.04 4.36
CA GLY A 191 -1.77 -26.31 3.14
C GLY A 191 -2.29 -25.58 1.89
N CYS A 192 -3.44 -24.91 1.97
CA CYS A 192 -3.99 -24.06 0.92
C CYS A 192 -3.33 -22.66 0.93
N THR A 193 -2.08 -22.55 0.51
CA THR A 193 -1.26 -21.33 0.61
C THR A 193 -1.77 -20.15 -0.22
N ASP A 194 -2.65 -20.40 -1.20
CA ASP A 194 -3.31 -19.38 -2.03
C ASP A 194 -4.45 -18.64 -1.31
N LEU A 195 -4.87 -19.14 -0.13
CA LEU A 195 -6.00 -18.59 0.62
C LEU A 195 -5.72 -17.14 1.01
N GLY A 196 -6.48 -16.22 0.42
CA GLY A 196 -6.27 -14.79 0.64
C GLY A 196 -5.14 -14.18 -0.22
N ILE A 197 -4.57 -14.82 -1.22
CA ILE A 197 -3.64 -14.13 -2.13
C ILE A 197 -4.38 -13.68 -3.41
N LYS A 198 -5.20 -14.56 -3.97
CA LYS A 198 -5.96 -14.28 -5.19
C LYS A 198 -7.03 -13.21 -4.94
N ARG A 199 -7.02 -12.14 -5.74
CA ARG A 199 -8.16 -11.20 -5.82
C ARG A 199 -9.27 -11.87 -6.62
N LYS A 200 -10.51 -11.82 -6.14
CA LYS A 200 -11.67 -12.08 -7.03
C LYS A 200 -11.70 -10.96 -8.06
N THR A 201 -11.46 -11.26 -9.32
CA THR A 201 -11.63 -10.30 -10.41
C THR A 201 -13.12 -9.93 -10.43
N LYS A 202 -13.47 -8.69 -10.07
CA LYS A 202 -14.79 -8.17 -10.46
C LYS A 202 -14.75 -8.13 -11.98
N LYS A 203 -15.61 -8.93 -12.64
CA LYS A 203 -15.89 -8.71 -14.06
C LYS A 203 -16.32 -7.25 -14.19
N ILE A 204 -15.55 -6.47 -14.94
CA ILE A 204 -16.02 -5.16 -15.40
C ILE A 204 -17.17 -5.51 -16.33
N ALA A 205 -18.40 -5.19 -15.92
CA ALA A 205 -19.52 -5.21 -16.84
C ALA A 205 -19.21 -4.13 -17.87
N ILE A 206 -18.91 -4.56 -19.09
CA ILE A 206 -18.86 -3.67 -20.24
C ILE A 206 -20.28 -3.15 -20.36
N VAL A 207 -20.46 -1.84 -20.20
CA VAL A 207 -21.74 -1.20 -20.49
C VAL A 207 -21.92 -1.35 -22.00
N GLU A 208 -22.91 -2.13 -22.42
CA GLU A 208 -23.29 -2.19 -23.83
C GLU A 208 -23.73 -0.77 -24.24
N GLU A 209 -23.07 -0.22 -25.26
CA GLU A 209 -23.43 1.07 -25.83
C GLU A 209 -24.87 1.02 -26.34
N GLU A 210 -25.73 1.90 -25.84
CA GLU A 210 -27.07 2.09 -26.40
C GLU A 210 -26.94 2.64 -27.83
N ASP A 211 -27.60 1.95 -28.77
CA ASP A 211 -27.71 2.31 -30.19
C ASP A 211 -28.04 3.80 -30.39
N PRO A 212 -27.29 4.55 -31.21
CA PRO A 212 -27.67 5.90 -31.58
C PRO A 212 -28.78 5.84 -32.64
N LYS A 213 -30.04 5.78 -32.20
CA LYS A 213 -31.20 6.08 -33.05
C LYS A 213 -31.96 7.30 -32.53
N THR A 214 -31.40 8.47 -32.78
CA THR A 214 -32.17 9.70 -32.96
C THR A 214 -31.57 10.46 -34.13
N GLY A 215 -32.22 10.33 -35.30
CA GLY A 215 -31.88 11.11 -36.48
C GLY A 215 -32.07 12.60 -36.18
N CYS A 216 -31.00 13.37 -36.36
CA CYS A 216 -31.12 14.81 -36.53
C CYS A 216 -31.27 15.08 -38.03
N SER A 217 -32.52 15.27 -38.44
CA SER A 217 -32.87 15.87 -39.71
C SER A 217 -32.56 17.37 -39.67
N GLY A 218 -31.52 17.80 -40.39
CA GLY A 218 -31.19 19.21 -40.55
C GLY A 218 -29.92 19.35 -41.39
N GLY A 219 -30.10 19.65 -42.68
CA GLY A 219 -29.00 19.76 -43.63
C GLY A 219 -28.03 20.89 -43.29
N CYS A 220 -26.75 20.65 -43.53
CA CYS A 220 -25.72 21.65 -43.74
C CYS A 220 -24.71 21.06 -44.73
N ASP A 221 -24.64 21.68 -45.91
CA ASP A 221 -23.78 21.31 -47.03
C ASP A 221 -22.29 21.36 -46.67
N CYS A 222 -21.55 20.38 -47.18
CA CYS A 222 -20.09 20.34 -47.12
C CYS A 222 -19.56 20.95 -48.42
N ASP A 223 -19.11 22.20 -48.40
CA ASP A 223 -18.23 22.74 -49.45
C ASP A 223 -16.78 22.40 -49.10
N ASP A 224 -16.22 21.46 -49.86
CA ASP A 224 -14.80 21.13 -49.91
C ASP A 224 -14.03 22.28 -50.57
N ASN A 225 -13.21 22.99 -49.80
CA ASN A 225 -11.90 23.49 -50.27
C ASN A 225 -11.15 24.18 -49.12
N VAL A 226 -9.92 23.74 -48.87
CA VAL A 226 -8.69 24.50 -49.12
C VAL A 226 -7.53 23.75 -48.46
N THR A 227 -6.62 23.32 -49.32
CA THR A 227 -5.24 22.95 -49.04
C THR A 227 -4.51 23.98 -48.19
N THR A 228 -3.74 23.55 -47.20
CA THR A 228 -2.50 24.28 -46.84
C THR A 228 -1.43 23.30 -46.34
N SER A 229 -0.37 23.22 -47.12
CA SER A 229 0.97 22.83 -46.72
C SER A 229 1.63 23.98 -45.98
N PHE A 230 2.16 23.72 -44.77
CA PHE A 230 3.50 24.10 -44.28
C PHE A 230 3.76 23.37 -42.95
#